data_AF-A0A8U0S815-F1
#
_entry.id   AF-A0A8U0S815-F1
#
_cell.length_a   1.000
_cell.length_b   1.000
_cell.length_c   1.000
_cell.angle_alpha   90.00
_cell.angle_beta   90.00
_cell.angle_gamma   90.00
#
_symmetry.space_group_name_H-M   'P 1'
#
loop_
_entity.id
_entity.type
_entity.pdbx_description
1 polymer ?
#
loop_
_entity_poly.entity_id
_entity_poly.type
_entity_poly.pdbx_seq_one_letter_code
_entity_poly.pdbx_strand_id
1 'polypeptide(L)'
;MTQGVVPYLGTFLCDLVVLDTAMEDYLEGNEINHRKKNKEYRVLTDIMLLQAAAENYCLEPQHPFTAWFWAVERLSEDDSYTLSCQLEPRS
;
A
#
# COMPACT_ATOMS: atom_id res chain seq x y z
N MET A 1 -18.79 5.96 17.18
CA MET A 1 -18.62 4.94 16.12
C MET A 1 -17.21 5.12 15.59
N THR A 2 -16.39 4.08 15.58
CA THR A 2 -15.06 4.13 14.98
C THR A 2 -15.22 4.14 13.46
N GLN A 3 -14.68 5.15 12.79
CA GLN A 3 -14.72 5.25 11.33
C GLN A 3 -13.73 4.22 10.75
N GLY A 4 -14.14 3.51 9.69
CA GLY A 4 -13.22 2.64 8.95
C GLY A 4 -12.08 3.43 8.29
N VAL A 5 -10.94 2.78 8.08
CA VAL A 5 -9.77 3.39 7.43
C VAL A 5 -9.10 2.39 6.49
N VAL A 6 -8.72 2.85 5.30
CA VAL A 6 -7.82 2.13 4.39
C VAL A 6 -6.59 3.01 4.13
N PRO A 7 -5.41 2.67 4.66
CA PRO A 7 -4.20 3.47 4.51
C PRO A 7 -3.51 3.23 3.16
N TYR A 8 -2.63 4.15 2.76
CA TYR A 8 -1.67 3.89 1.67
C TYR A 8 -0.60 2.91 2.15
N LEU A 9 -0.62 1.69 1.61
CA LEU A 9 0.29 0.62 2.03
C LEU A 9 1.77 0.95 1.80
N GLY A 10 2.07 1.80 0.80
CA GLY A 10 3.44 2.16 0.46
C GLY A 10 4.23 2.78 1.62
N THR A 11 3.58 3.50 2.54
CA THR A 11 4.25 4.05 3.74
C THR A 11 4.85 2.94 4.60
N PHE A 12 4.08 1.89 4.89
CA PHE A 12 4.56 0.76 5.69
C PHE A 12 5.60 -0.09 4.94
N LEU A 13 5.45 -0.23 3.63
CA LEU A 13 6.45 -0.91 2.80
C LEU A 13 7.79 -0.17 2.81
N CYS A 14 7.77 1.16 2.72
CA CYS A 14 8.97 1.98 2.86
C CYS A 14 9.64 1.77 4.24
N ASP A 15 8.86 1.79 5.32
CA ASP A 15 9.40 1.55 6.67
C ASP A 15 10.05 0.16 6.79
N LEU A 16 9.42 -0.89 6.25
CA LEU A 16 9.98 -2.24 6.24
C LEU A 16 11.27 -2.32 5.42
N VAL A 17 11.32 -1.68 4.24
CA VAL A 17 12.54 -1.62 3.41
C VAL A 17 13.67 -0.89 4.15
N VAL A 18 13.37 0.21 4.84
CA VAL A 18 14.35 0.94 5.65
C VAL A 18 14.88 0.06 6.79
N LEU A 19 14.00 -0.69 7.47
CA LEU A 19 14.41 -1.62 8.52
C LEU A 19 15.29 -2.75 7.99
N ASP A 20 14.95 -3.30 6.82
CA ASP A 20 15.70 -4.36 6.17
C ASP A 20 17.10 -3.89 5.76
N THR A 21 17.18 -2.68 5.20
CA THR A 21 18.45 -2.09 4.75
C THR A 21 19.34 -1.64 5.92
N ALA A 22 18.74 -1.15 7.01
CA ALA A 22 19.49 -0.56 8.12
C ALA A 22 19.93 -1.58 9.19
N MET A 23 19.43 -2.82 9.15
CA MET A 23 19.67 -3.81 10.20
C MET A 23 19.88 -5.21 9.61
N GLU A 24 20.97 -5.86 10.00
CA GLU A 24 21.25 -7.27 9.67
C GLU A 24 20.25 -8.21 10.36
N ASP A 25 19.91 -9.32 9.71
CA ASP A 25 19.04 -10.36 10.30
C ASP A 25 19.71 -11.15 11.43
N TYR A 26 21.03 -11.26 11.37
CA TYR A 26 21.85 -11.99 12.33
C TYR A 26 22.98 -11.10 12.86
N LEU A 27 23.31 -11.29 14.13
CA LEU A 27 24.44 -10.68 14.80
C LEU A 27 25.67 -11.60 14.73
N GLU A 28 26.79 -11.15 15.29
CA GLU A 28 27.98 -11.99 15.44
C GLU A 28 27.63 -13.32 16.14
N GLY A 29 28.23 -14.42 15.69
CA GLY A 29 27.91 -15.74 16.22
C GLY A 29 26.59 -16.35 15.70
N ASN A 30 25.99 -15.77 14.65
CA ASN A 30 24.76 -16.26 14.01
C ASN A 30 23.52 -16.22 14.92
N GLU A 31 23.50 -15.28 15.86
CA GLU A 31 22.35 -15.01 16.73
C GLU A 31 21.31 -14.15 16.00
N ILE A 32 20.02 -14.44 16.16
CA ILE A 32 18.96 -13.66 15.51
C ILE A 32 18.93 -12.24 16.07
N ASN A 33 18.87 -11.23 15.19
CA ASN A 33 18.71 -9.84 15.58
C ASN A 33 17.26 -9.55 16.04
N HIS A 34 16.95 -9.87 17.29
CA HIS A 34 15.63 -9.64 17.89
C HIS A 34 15.19 -8.17 17.85
N ARG A 35 16.12 -7.22 17.80
CA ARG A 35 15.80 -5.79 17.68
C ARG A 35 15.19 -5.49 16.31
N LYS A 36 15.71 -6.07 15.23
CA LYS A 36 15.13 -5.95 13.88
C LYS A 36 13.73 -6.56 13.87
N LYS A 37 13.62 -7.81 14.32
CA LYS A 37 12.34 -8.56 14.36
C LYS A 37 11.26 -7.84 15.16
N ASN A 38 11.59 -7.25 16.31
CA ASN A 38 10.63 -6.50 17.11
C ASN A 38 10.15 -5.22 16.41
N LYS A 39 11.00 -4.54 15.62
CA LYS A 39 10.58 -3.37 14.84
C LYS A 39 9.68 -3.75 13.67
N GLU A 40 10.05 -4.78 12.92
CA GLU A 40 9.22 -5.34 11.84
C GLU A 40 7.86 -5.77 12.37
N TYR A 41 7.84 -6.48 13.50
CA TYR A 41 6.62 -6.91 14.16
C TYR A 41 5.69 -5.75 14.52
N ARG A 42 6.22 -4.62 14.99
CA ARG A 42 5.41 -3.44 15.30
C ARG A 42 4.72 -2.88 14.04
N VAL A 43 5.45 -2.80 12.93
CA VAL A 43 4.88 -2.36 11.64
C VAL A 43 3.76 -3.29 11.19
N LEU A 44 3.97 -4.62 11.29
CA LEU A 44 2.93 -5.60 10.96
C LEU A 44 1.71 -5.51 11.89
N THR A 45 1.94 -5.27 13.19
CA THR A 45 0.87 -5.10 14.17
C THR A 45 0.00 -3.87 13.83
N ASP A 46 0.62 -2.77 13.42
CA ASP A 46 -0.11 -1.57 12.99
C ASP A 46 -0.95 -1.85 11.72
N ILE A 47 -0.42 -2.60 10.76
CA ILE A 47 -1.18 -3.06 9.58
C ILE A 47 -2.39 -3.89 10.00
N MET A 48 -2.22 -4.85 10.91
CA MET A 48 -3.32 -5.69 11.41
C MET A 48 -4.41 -4.88 12.11
N LEU A 49 -4.03 -3.86 12.90
CA LEU A 49 -4.99 -2.95 13.53
C LEU A 49 -5.77 -2.15 12.50
N LEU A 50 -5.12 -1.70 11.42
CA LEU A 50 -5.79 -0.97 10.33
C LEU A 50 -6.73 -1.87 9.52
N GLN A 51 -6.38 -3.15 9.36
CA GLN A 51 -7.29 -4.15 8.76
C GLN A 51 -8.54 -4.35 9.61
N ALA A 52 -8.39 -4.50 10.94
CA ALA A 52 -9.53 -4.57 11.85
C ALA A 52 -10.35 -3.27 11.83
N ALA A 53 -9.71 -2.12 11.67
CA ALA A 53 -10.42 -0.85 11.53
C ALA A 53 -11.20 -0.77 10.21
N ALA A 54 -10.68 -1.31 9.11
CA ALA A 54 -11.37 -1.39 7.82
C ALA A 54 -12.68 -2.19 7.87
N GLU A 55 -12.81 -3.16 8.78
CA GLU A 55 -14.06 -3.91 9.00
C GLU A 55 -15.21 -3.02 9.50
N ASN A 56 -14.93 -1.81 10.01
CA ASN A 56 -15.96 -0.85 10.43
C ASN A 56 -16.65 -0.13 9.26
N TYR A 57 -16.24 -0.37 8.01
CA TYR A 57 -16.97 0.14 6.85
C TYR A 57 -18.26 -0.64 6.62
N CYS A 58 -19.40 0.07 6.64
CA CYS A 58 -20.69 -0.47 6.21
C CYS A 58 -20.98 -0.03 4.77
N LEU A 59 -20.38 -0.71 3.79
CA LEU A 59 -20.56 -0.45 2.36
C LEU A 59 -21.29 -1.61 1.69
N GLU A 60 -22.31 -1.28 0.89
CA GLU A 60 -23.03 -2.27 0.09
C GLU A 60 -22.45 -2.35 -1.33
N PRO A 61 -22.22 -3.55 -1.89
CA PRO A 61 -21.75 -3.71 -3.25
C PRO A 61 -22.73 -3.12 -4.27
N GLN A 62 -22.22 -2.28 -5.18
CA GLN A 62 -23.00 -1.75 -6.30
C GLN A 62 -22.57 -2.42 -7.60
N HIS A 63 -23.27 -3.46 -8.02
CA HIS A 63 -22.92 -4.23 -9.22
C HIS A 63 -22.69 -3.39 -10.49
N PRO A 64 -23.51 -2.38 -10.82
CA PRO A 64 -23.26 -1.53 -11.98
C PRO A 64 -21.94 -0.76 -11.89
N PHE A 65 -21.61 -0.24 -10.70
CA PHE A 65 -20.35 0.46 -10.46
C PHE A 65 -19.17 -0.50 -10.61
N THR A 66 -19.25 -1.69 -10.01
CA THR A 66 -18.19 -2.70 -10.11
C THR A 66 -17.95 -3.12 -11.56
N ALA A 67 -19.01 -3.36 -12.33
CA ALA A 67 -18.91 -3.71 -13.74
C ALA A 67 -18.25 -2.59 -14.56
N TRP A 68 -18.66 -1.33 -14.35
CA TRP A 68 -18.05 -0.18 -14.99
C TRP A 68 -16.57 -0.06 -14.61
N PHE A 69 -16.23 -0.13 -13.32
CA PHE A 69 -14.86 0.02 -12.81
C PHE A 69 -13.90 -0.98 -13.45
N TRP A 70 -14.32 -2.25 -13.59
CA TRP A 70 -13.50 -3.27 -14.25
C TRP A 70 -13.44 -3.13 -15.78
N ALA A 71 -14.43 -2.49 -16.39
CA ALA A 71 -14.47 -2.25 -17.83
C ALA A 71 -13.67 -1.00 -18.26
N VAL A 72 -13.27 -0.13 -17.32
CA VAL A 72 -12.45 1.05 -17.63
C VAL A 72 -11.11 0.62 -18.22
N GLU A 73 -10.85 1.02 -19.46
CA GLU A 73 -9.56 0.81 -20.12
C GLU A 73 -8.45 1.53 -19.34
N ARG A 74 -7.36 0.79 -19.07
CA ARG A 74 -6.17 1.35 -18.44
C ARG A 74 -5.13 1.65 -19.50
N LEU A 75 -4.96 2.93 -19.79
CA LEU A 75 -3.88 3.40 -20.66
C LEU A 75 -2.52 3.11 -20.03
N SER A 76 -1.52 2.82 -20.87
CA SER A 76 -0.12 2.83 -20.44
C SER A 76 0.33 4.26 -20.14
N GLU A 77 1.48 4.41 -19.49
CA GLU A 77 2.07 5.74 -19.25
C GLU A 77 2.31 6.48 -20.57
N ASP A 78 2.85 5.79 -21.58
CA ASP A 78 3.12 6.34 -22.92
C ASP A 78 1.84 6.75 -23.67
N ASP A 79 0.80 5.91 -23.63
CA ASP A 79 -0.49 6.23 -24.26
C ASP A 79 -1.14 7.44 -23.58
N SER A 80 -1.10 7.48 -22.24
CA SER A 80 -1.65 8.58 -21.46
C SER A 80 -0.92 9.90 -21.74
N TYR A 81 0.42 9.85 -21.86
CA TYR A 81 1.24 11.01 -22.19
C TYR A 81 0.98 11.49 -23.63
N THR A 82 0.91 10.56 -24.58
CA THR A 82 0.63 10.88 -25.98
C THR A 82 -0.74 11.52 -26.13
N LEU A 83 -1.78 10.93 -25.51
CA LEU A 83 -3.14 11.46 -25.52
C LEU A 83 -3.20 12.86 -24.88
N SER A 84 -2.49 13.05 -23.76
CA SER A 84 -2.36 14.35 -23.10
C SER A 84 -1.81 15.42 -24.05
N CYS A 85 -0.71 15.12 -24.77
CA CYS A 85 -0.11 16.05 -25.72
C CYS A 85 -0.99 16.35 -26.94
N GLN A 86 -1.88 15.44 -27.33
CA GLN A 86 -2.84 15.66 -28.42
C GLN A 86 -3.99 16.58 -27.99
N LEU A 87 -4.48 16.41 -26.76
CA LEU A 87 -5.55 17.24 -26.19
C LEU A 87 -5.06 18.65 -25.88
N GLU A 88 -3.84 18.78 -25.36
CA GLU A 88 -3.19 20.04 -25.03
C GLU A 88 -1.81 20.14 -25.71
N PRO A 89 -1.75 20.60 -26.98
CA PRO A 89 -0.49 20.79 -27.68
C PRO A 89 0.38 21.83 -26.97
N ARG A 90 1.67 21.55 -26.89
CA ARG A 90 2.64 22.52 -26.39
C ARG A 90 2.68 23.73 -27.33
N SER A 91 2.59 24.94 -26.75
CA SER A 91 2.72 26.21 -27.49
C SER A 91 4.11 26.39 -28.08
#